data_AF-A0A7H2BC94-F1
#
_entry.id   AF-A0A7H2BC94-F1
#
_cell.length_a   1.000
_cell.length_b   1.000
_cell.length_c   1.000
_cell.angle_alpha   90.00
_cell.angle_beta   90.00
_cell.angle_gamma   90.00
#
_symmetry.space_group_name_H-M   'P 1'
#
loop_
_entity.id
_entity.type
_entity.pdbx_description
1 polymer ?
#
loop_
_entity_poly.entity_id
_entity_poly.type
_entity_poly.pdbx_seq_one_letter_code
_entity_poly.pdbx_strand_id
1 'polypeptide(L)'
;MQRPLKNSLLTLLVASCTVSSFAGATALPTDTQESSIPDTPQKLSAPPREGDNNPGATMGQSQKQLSDVDHLSPASQEPDQKLAQAAAVSPTGTGILGMDVSGWQPNVNWQAEYNQGARFAYIKATEGTFYRSPVFNSQYTGAADQGMYRGAYHFAIPSDTTGAEQARYFVANGGGWTNDGKTLPGLLDIEHNPYSDLGDMCYDMSPTEMISWISSFVNEYRNLTGRYPALYTTTSWWSECTNNTTAFSHLPLHIASYSGTSSPGRMPAGYSTYDIWQYSASGPFSGDSNVFNGDLKQLADFASNASYKNISTQRLQATTPVQPIYSVAGAIGDHYRATGAQNTYGSPASAEYKTANNGVAQDFSKNKSIYWHPSYGAYSVDWATTIGQRYRATGAEKNWGYPTMDEVPFTNGGKKAWFVQPSTGKNTAVYSSSAFGAHALNGRGAIFNKWADEGGLLTYGYPTTDEADFADGASASFSINNRETVFYWSSQYGAHSMNKRGEIHAKWMTSGNFSGYGKPITDEFPVGNGAAVYFGNGNGRETGVYWSGQSGAHALNSRGALYYYWVRNGYINTLGFPTTDEYRGADGKTHLKFTSGAELTWTEAQGVRHVK
;
A
#
# COMPACT_ATOMS: atom_id res chain seq x y z
N MET A 1 -4.59 -62.97 20.85
CA MET A 1 -4.57 -64.27 21.54
C MET A 1 -3.14 -64.81 21.49
N GLN A 2 -2.58 -65.10 22.68
CA GLN A 2 -1.50 -66.05 23.01
C GLN A 2 -0.09 -65.95 22.38
N ARG A 3 0.87 -65.57 23.23
CA ARG A 3 2.26 -66.10 23.29
C ARG A 3 2.28 -67.52 23.90
N PRO A 4 3.37 -68.30 23.73
CA PRO A 4 4.27 -68.65 24.86
C PRO A 4 5.79 -68.57 24.50
N LEU A 5 6.70 -68.08 25.35
CA LEU A 5 7.51 -68.72 26.44
C LEU A 5 8.55 -69.75 25.93
N LYS A 6 9.88 -69.53 25.93
CA LYS A 6 10.95 -69.41 26.98
C LYS A 6 11.43 -70.72 27.65
N ASN A 7 12.75 -70.78 27.87
CA ASN A 7 13.61 -71.61 28.77
C ASN A 7 14.28 -72.87 28.14
N SER A 8 15.54 -73.25 28.43
CA SER A 8 16.35 -73.08 29.65
C SER A 8 17.86 -73.41 29.49
N LEU A 9 18.68 -72.77 30.36
CA LEU A 9 19.88 -73.24 31.13
C LEU A 9 21.15 -73.83 30.43
N LEU A 10 22.36 -73.36 30.82
CA LEU A 10 23.15 -73.90 31.95
C LEU A 10 24.47 -73.13 32.19
N THR A 11 24.83 -73.00 33.47
CA THR A 11 25.98 -72.30 34.07
C THR A 11 27.18 -73.24 34.29
N LEU A 12 28.44 -72.76 34.21
CA LEU A 12 29.52 -73.22 35.11
C LEU A 12 30.66 -72.18 35.23
N LEU A 13 31.23 -72.10 36.43
CA LEU A 13 32.11 -71.05 36.97
C LEU A 13 33.48 -71.64 37.40
N VAL A 14 34.46 -70.76 37.63
CA VAL A 14 35.69 -70.87 38.47
C VAL A 14 36.98 -71.43 37.81
N ALA A 15 38.07 -70.65 37.56
CA ALA A 15 39.11 -70.04 38.45
C ALA A 15 40.09 -71.10 39.05
N SER A 16 41.41 -70.97 39.27
CA SER A 16 42.40 -69.87 39.42
C SER A 16 43.85 -70.46 39.51
N CYS A 17 44.88 -69.59 39.48
CA CYS A 17 46.24 -69.67 40.10
C CYS A 17 47.35 -70.51 39.38
N THR A 18 48.67 -70.18 39.32
CA THR A 18 49.54 -69.11 39.89
C THR A 18 50.96 -69.12 39.25
N VAL A 19 51.46 -67.93 38.87
CA VAL A 19 52.80 -67.26 39.01
C VAL A 19 54.15 -68.02 39.14
N SER A 20 55.16 -67.60 38.34
CA SER A 20 56.56 -67.18 38.70
C SER A 20 57.43 -66.90 37.43
N SER A 21 57.73 -65.64 37.05
CA SER A 21 59.01 -64.86 37.20
C SER A 21 60.21 -65.32 36.34
N PHE A 22 61.08 -64.52 35.68
CA PHE A 22 61.26 -63.08 35.37
C PHE A 22 62.44 -62.95 34.35
N ALA A 23 62.52 -61.81 33.63
CA ALA A 23 63.62 -61.24 32.81
C ALA A 23 63.33 -61.22 31.30
N GLY A 24 63.29 -60.10 30.58
CA GLY A 24 63.54 -58.69 30.87
C GLY A 24 63.19 -57.87 29.60
N ALA A 25 63.26 -56.55 29.71
CA ALA A 25 62.94 -55.52 28.72
C ALA A 25 61.48 -55.03 28.72
N THR A 26 61.38 -53.76 29.04
CA THR A 26 60.26 -52.93 29.45
C THR A 26 59.37 -52.49 28.29
N ALA A 27 58.07 -52.80 28.45
CA ALA A 27 56.86 -52.12 28.00
C ALA A 27 56.78 -51.53 26.57
N LEU A 28 55.88 -52.13 25.78
CA LEU A 28 54.85 -51.38 25.02
C LEU A 28 53.50 -52.07 25.30
N PRO A 29 52.49 -51.38 25.87
CA PRO A 29 51.15 -51.90 25.95
C PRO A 29 50.46 -51.78 24.59
N THR A 30 49.64 -52.78 24.30
CA THR A 30 48.57 -52.77 23.30
C THR A 30 47.79 -51.46 23.34
N ASP A 31 47.86 -50.72 22.23
CA ASP A 31 46.81 -49.83 21.79
C ASP A 31 46.91 -49.70 20.27
N THR A 32 45.81 -49.95 19.54
CA THR A 32 45.70 -49.51 18.15
C THR A 32 44.23 -49.24 17.79
N GLN A 33 43.89 -47.98 18.06
CA GLN A 33 43.21 -47.03 17.18
C GLN A 33 41.68 -47.08 17.06
N GLU A 34 41.06 -46.57 18.11
CA GLU A 34 39.97 -45.60 17.99
C GLU A 34 40.56 -44.33 17.31
N SER A 35 40.14 -44.02 16.08
CA SER A 35 40.65 -42.88 15.34
C SER A 35 40.11 -41.58 15.94
N SER A 36 40.95 -40.90 16.71
CA SER A 36 40.74 -39.55 17.22
C SER A 36 40.42 -38.58 16.08
N ILE A 37 39.22 -38.00 16.08
CA ILE A 37 38.90 -36.78 15.32
C ILE A 37 39.74 -35.65 15.94
N PRO A 38 40.51 -34.86 15.18
CA PRO A 38 41.31 -33.79 15.76
C PRO A 38 40.39 -32.66 16.27
N ASP A 39 40.38 -32.42 17.59
CA ASP A 39 39.68 -31.32 18.29
C ASP A 39 40.39 -29.95 18.16
N THR A 40 40.89 -29.62 16.97
CA THR A 40 41.50 -28.32 16.69
C THR A 40 41.11 -27.88 15.27
N PRO A 41 40.76 -26.61 14.99
CA PRO A 41 40.80 -26.08 13.64
C PRO A 41 42.29 -26.00 13.26
N GLN A 42 42.86 -27.12 12.86
CA GLN A 42 44.20 -27.14 12.32
C GLN A 42 44.12 -26.43 10.97
N LYS A 43 44.99 -25.44 10.78
CA LYS A 43 45.36 -24.99 9.45
C LYS A 43 45.75 -26.24 8.67
N LEU A 44 45.00 -26.55 7.62
CA LEU A 44 45.20 -27.79 6.87
C LEU A 44 46.52 -27.66 6.12
N SER A 45 47.43 -28.60 6.35
CA SER A 45 48.72 -28.59 5.67
C SER A 45 48.62 -29.07 4.22
N ALA A 46 47.62 -29.88 3.89
CA ALA A 46 47.41 -30.42 2.54
C ALA A 46 45.93 -30.55 2.18
N PRO A 47 45.56 -30.35 0.89
CA PRO A 47 44.20 -30.57 0.39
C PRO A 47 43.73 -32.03 0.56
N PRO A 48 42.43 -32.27 0.87
CA PRO A 48 41.86 -33.61 0.94
C PRO A 48 41.84 -34.26 -0.45
N ARG A 49 41.72 -35.58 -0.51
CA ARG A 49 41.53 -36.36 -1.74
C ARG A 49 40.49 -37.44 -1.51
N GLU A 50 39.74 -37.81 -2.56
CA GLU A 50 38.79 -38.92 -2.45
C GLU A 50 39.45 -40.18 -1.83
N GLY A 51 38.87 -40.66 -0.72
CA GLY A 51 39.32 -41.85 -0.01
C GLY A 51 40.36 -41.61 1.08
N ASP A 52 40.84 -40.37 1.29
CA ASP A 52 41.50 -40.04 2.54
C ASP A 52 40.47 -39.81 3.66
N ASN A 53 40.88 -40.05 4.91
CA ASN A 53 40.02 -39.77 6.07
C ASN A 53 40.00 -38.27 6.42
N ASN A 54 40.33 -37.39 5.46
CA ASN A 54 40.38 -35.95 5.66
C ASN A 54 39.03 -35.35 5.22
N PRO A 55 38.25 -34.75 6.14
CA PRO A 55 36.96 -34.14 5.79
C PRO A 55 37.08 -32.90 4.89
N GLY A 56 38.30 -32.38 4.71
CA GLY A 56 38.61 -31.21 3.91
C GLY A 56 38.25 -29.89 4.59
N ALA A 57 38.22 -28.82 3.82
CA ALA A 57 37.89 -27.51 4.35
C ALA A 57 36.40 -27.39 4.72
N THR A 58 36.03 -26.52 5.66
CA THR A 58 34.63 -26.19 5.95
C THR A 58 34.38 -24.71 5.74
N MET A 59 33.13 -24.38 5.45
CA MET A 59 32.68 -23.00 5.31
C MET A 59 33.10 -22.16 6.52
N GLY A 60 33.83 -21.06 6.27
CA GLY A 60 34.26 -20.12 7.31
C GLY A 60 35.41 -20.61 8.18
N GLN A 61 36.14 -21.63 7.77
CA GLN A 61 37.19 -22.29 8.55
C GLN A 61 38.23 -21.31 9.12
N SER A 62 38.63 -20.30 8.34
CA SER A 62 39.65 -19.33 8.78
C SER A 62 39.10 -18.26 9.74
N GLN A 63 37.79 -18.17 9.93
CA GLN A 63 37.15 -17.24 10.89
C GLN A 63 36.87 -17.87 12.26
N LYS A 64 36.98 -19.19 12.40
CA LYS A 64 36.72 -19.91 13.65
C LYS A 64 37.90 -19.69 14.61
N GLN A 65 37.70 -19.08 15.78
CA GLN A 65 38.72 -19.08 16.83
C GLN A 65 38.74 -20.45 17.51
N LEU A 66 39.89 -20.87 18.07
CA LEU A 66 40.02 -22.17 18.77
C LEU A 66 38.97 -22.37 19.88
N SER A 67 38.53 -21.31 20.57
CA SER A 67 37.50 -21.38 21.61
C SER A 67 36.08 -21.58 21.08
N ASP A 68 35.84 -21.34 19.78
CA ASP A 68 34.52 -21.40 19.16
C ASP A 68 34.18 -22.81 18.64
N VAL A 69 35.15 -23.73 18.62
CA VAL A 69 34.93 -25.13 18.21
C VAL A 69 34.86 -26.12 19.37
N ASP A 70 35.18 -25.68 20.60
CA ASP A 70 35.20 -26.50 21.84
C ASP A 70 33.80 -26.77 22.44
N HIS A 71 32.72 -26.47 21.71
CA HIS A 71 31.35 -26.71 22.17
C HIS A 71 30.60 -27.69 21.26
N LEU A 72 31.14 -28.91 21.13
CA LEU A 72 30.27 -30.06 20.92
C LEU A 72 29.43 -30.24 22.18
N SER A 73 28.18 -29.77 22.12
CA SER A 73 27.29 -29.87 23.27
C SER A 73 27.06 -31.34 23.65
N PRO A 74 27.14 -31.69 24.95
CA PRO A 74 26.61 -32.96 25.48
C PRO A 74 25.11 -33.17 25.19
N ALA A 75 24.41 -32.19 24.61
CA ALA A 75 22.99 -32.25 24.27
C ALA A 75 22.66 -33.21 23.11
N SER A 76 23.66 -33.87 22.52
CA SER A 76 23.45 -35.04 21.66
C SER A 76 23.20 -36.33 22.45
N GLN A 77 23.28 -36.31 23.79
CA GLN A 77 22.97 -37.44 24.67
C GLN A 77 22.07 -36.99 25.86
N GLU A 78 20.79 -37.40 25.80
CA GLU A 78 19.79 -37.43 26.91
C GLU A 78 19.04 -36.12 27.32
N PRO A 79 17.81 -36.24 27.88
CA PRO A 79 16.68 -35.36 27.57
C PRO A 79 16.45 -34.19 28.55
N ASP A 80 15.78 -33.17 28.01
CA ASP A 80 14.92 -32.18 28.69
C ASP A 80 15.37 -31.64 30.05
N GLN A 81 16.02 -30.45 30.05
CA GLN A 81 15.68 -29.34 30.99
C GLN A 81 16.54 -28.05 30.90
N LYS A 82 17.30 -27.77 29.84
CA LYS A 82 18.11 -26.52 29.76
C LYS A 82 17.84 -25.62 28.54
N LEU A 83 16.57 -25.35 28.25
CA LEU A 83 16.15 -24.40 27.19
C LEU A 83 16.14 -22.91 27.61
N ALA A 84 16.63 -22.53 28.79
CA ALA A 84 16.52 -21.16 29.31
C ALA A 84 17.81 -20.31 29.27
N GLN A 85 18.93 -20.82 28.77
CA GLN A 85 20.22 -20.10 28.84
C GLN A 85 21.04 -20.05 27.54
N ALA A 86 20.49 -20.51 26.42
CA ALA A 86 21.04 -20.26 25.08
C ALA A 86 20.40 -19.04 24.37
N ALA A 87 19.61 -18.24 25.08
CA ALA A 87 18.94 -17.05 24.56
C ALA A 87 19.87 -15.84 24.33
N ALA A 88 21.18 -16.04 24.23
CA ALA A 88 22.16 -14.99 24.02
C ALA A 88 23.06 -15.34 22.83
N VAL A 89 22.50 -15.34 21.63
CA VAL A 89 22.96 -14.71 20.36
C VAL A 89 22.06 -15.27 19.25
N SER A 90 20.77 -14.92 19.29
CA SER A 90 19.96 -14.94 18.07
C SER A 90 19.99 -13.53 17.48
N PRO A 91 20.16 -13.37 16.16
CA PRO A 91 19.80 -12.13 15.49
C PRO A 91 18.42 -11.70 15.99
N THR A 92 18.22 -10.44 16.36
CA THR A 92 16.98 -9.96 16.96
C THR A 92 15.77 -10.25 16.05
N GLY A 93 15.09 -11.37 16.29
CA GLY A 93 13.67 -11.63 16.04
C GLY A 93 13.14 -11.76 14.60
N THR A 94 13.94 -11.58 13.53
CA THR A 94 13.38 -11.59 12.16
C THR A 94 14.29 -12.33 11.17
N GLY A 95 14.07 -13.64 11.00
CA GLY A 95 14.72 -14.44 9.95
C GLY A 95 14.41 -15.93 10.12
N ILE A 96 14.57 -16.71 9.05
CA ILE A 96 14.42 -18.16 9.11
C ILE A 96 15.75 -18.77 9.48
N LEU A 97 15.78 -19.63 10.51
CA LEU A 97 17.02 -20.28 10.95
C LEU A 97 17.40 -21.46 10.05
N GLY A 98 18.69 -21.70 9.91
CA GLY A 98 19.26 -22.81 9.18
C GLY A 98 20.69 -23.11 9.60
N MET A 99 21.34 -24.01 8.87
CA MET A 99 22.65 -24.53 9.22
C MET A 99 23.47 -24.87 7.97
N ASP A 100 24.77 -25.09 8.12
CA ASP A 100 25.58 -25.75 7.11
C ASP A 100 26.54 -26.76 7.72
N VAL A 101 26.76 -27.89 7.02
CA VAL A 101 27.49 -29.06 7.52
C VAL A 101 28.41 -29.65 6.45
N SER A 102 29.41 -30.41 6.91
CA SER A 102 30.39 -31.06 6.05
C SER A 102 30.81 -32.43 6.62
N GLY A 103 31.92 -32.98 6.11
CA GLY A 103 32.55 -34.18 6.67
C GLY A 103 32.93 -34.08 8.15
N TRP A 104 33.01 -32.86 8.69
CA TRP A 104 33.25 -32.59 10.11
C TRP A 104 32.05 -32.93 11.01
N GLN A 105 30.85 -33.12 10.45
CA GLN A 105 29.64 -33.56 11.17
C GLN A 105 29.13 -34.89 10.58
N PRO A 106 29.86 -36.01 10.78
CA PRO A 106 29.53 -37.26 10.12
C PRO A 106 28.15 -37.83 10.50
N ASN A 107 27.62 -37.46 11.67
CA ASN A 107 26.34 -37.92 12.20
C ASN A 107 25.48 -36.73 12.69
N VAL A 108 24.61 -36.19 11.82
CA VAL A 108 23.69 -35.09 12.16
C VAL A 108 22.34 -35.64 12.63
N ASN A 109 21.86 -35.22 13.80
CA ASN A 109 20.50 -35.53 14.25
C ASN A 109 19.49 -34.53 13.67
N TRP A 110 19.13 -34.73 12.39
CA TRP A 110 18.27 -33.79 11.64
C TRP A 110 16.93 -33.48 12.31
N GLN A 111 16.32 -34.46 12.98
CA GLN A 111 15.05 -34.25 13.69
C GLN A 111 15.24 -33.28 14.86
N ALA A 112 16.35 -33.38 15.59
CA ALA A 112 16.67 -32.46 16.67
C ALA A 112 16.95 -31.05 16.13
N GLU A 113 17.71 -30.91 15.03
CA GLU A 113 17.96 -29.61 14.39
C GLU A 113 16.66 -28.93 13.93
N TYR A 114 15.76 -29.70 13.31
CA TYR A 114 14.45 -29.21 12.88
C TYR A 114 13.59 -28.76 14.06
N ASN A 115 13.59 -29.54 15.16
CA ASN A 115 12.86 -29.22 16.39
C ASN A 115 13.41 -27.96 17.08
N GLN A 116 14.72 -27.70 16.95
CA GLN A 116 15.37 -26.47 17.41
C GLN A 116 15.09 -25.25 16.54
N GLY A 117 14.44 -25.43 15.38
CA GLY A 117 13.95 -24.34 14.53
C GLY A 117 14.66 -24.22 13.19
N ALA A 118 15.64 -25.06 12.86
CA ALA A 118 16.27 -25.06 11.55
C ALA A 118 15.23 -25.41 10.47
N ARG A 119 15.21 -24.64 9.37
CA ARG A 119 14.32 -24.87 8.22
C ARG A 119 15.08 -25.01 6.90
N PHE A 120 16.36 -24.69 6.89
CA PHE A 120 17.21 -24.95 5.73
C PHE A 120 18.62 -25.42 6.11
N ALA A 121 19.26 -26.15 5.20
CA ALA A 121 20.63 -26.63 5.35
C ALA A 121 21.46 -26.49 4.05
N TYR A 122 22.72 -26.09 4.16
CA TYR A 122 23.72 -26.28 3.10
C TYR A 122 24.67 -27.43 3.45
N ILE A 123 24.93 -28.33 2.50
CA ILE A 123 25.75 -29.53 2.73
C ILE A 123 26.95 -29.52 1.79
N LYS A 124 28.16 -29.73 2.30
CA LYS A 124 29.37 -29.82 1.44
C LYS A 124 29.27 -30.98 0.48
N ALA A 125 29.32 -30.70 -0.82
CA ALA A 125 29.37 -31.74 -1.86
C ALA A 125 30.79 -32.00 -2.34
N THR A 126 31.52 -30.94 -2.70
CA THR A 126 32.82 -31.06 -3.35
C THR A 126 33.80 -29.99 -2.88
N GLU A 127 35.08 -30.25 -3.10
CA GLU A 127 36.18 -29.30 -2.95
C GLU A 127 37.18 -29.51 -4.09
N GLY A 128 37.58 -28.41 -4.76
CA GLY A 128 38.38 -28.49 -5.96
C GLY A 128 37.78 -29.42 -7.02
N THR A 129 38.63 -30.14 -7.77
CA THR A 129 38.19 -31.20 -8.69
C THR A 129 38.56 -32.61 -8.21
N PHE A 130 39.02 -32.73 -6.96
CA PHE A 130 39.71 -33.90 -6.44
C PHE A 130 39.07 -34.50 -5.18
N TYR A 131 38.09 -33.82 -4.57
CA TYR A 131 37.40 -34.29 -3.37
C TYR A 131 35.88 -34.21 -3.49
N ARG A 132 35.23 -35.34 -3.24
CA ARG A 132 33.79 -35.45 -3.03
C ARG A 132 33.54 -35.92 -1.60
N SER A 133 32.68 -35.18 -0.88
CA SER A 133 32.31 -35.51 0.50
C SER A 133 31.65 -36.89 0.57
N PRO A 134 32.23 -37.86 1.30
CA PRO A 134 31.65 -39.20 1.42
C PRO A 134 30.30 -39.22 2.15
N VAL A 135 30.02 -38.20 2.97
CA VAL A 135 28.81 -38.08 3.78
C VAL A 135 27.74 -37.17 3.15
N PHE A 136 28.01 -36.58 1.97
CA PHE A 136 27.06 -35.66 1.33
C PHE A 136 25.67 -36.28 1.15
N ASN A 137 25.59 -37.49 0.58
CA ASN A 137 24.30 -38.11 0.28
C ASN A 137 23.46 -38.39 1.53
N SER A 138 24.08 -38.86 2.62
CA SER A 138 23.36 -39.14 3.87
C SER A 138 22.90 -37.85 4.54
N GLN A 139 23.74 -36.81 4.55
CA GLN A 139 23.39 -35.50 5.09
C GLN A 139 22.28 -34.81 4.28
N TYR A 140 22.41 -34.80 2.94
CA TYR A 140 21.44 -34.18 2.04
C TYR A 140 20.06 -34.85 2.13
N THR A 141 20.04 -36.19 2.20
CA THR A 141 18.80 -36.97 2.38
C THR A 141 18.21 -36.75 3.77
N GLY A 142 19.02 -36.79 4.83
CA GLY A 142 18.54 -36.61 6.19
C GLY A 142 17.88 -35.25 6.44
N ALA A 143 18.42 -34.17 5.84
CA ALA A 143 17.78 -32.85 5.85
C ALA A 143 16.44 -32.85 5.10
N ALA A 144 16.39 -33.51 3.94
CA ALA A 144 15.20 -33.60 3.11
C ALA A 144 14.06 -34.39 3.80
N ASP A 145 14.39 -35.47 4.51
CA ASP A 145 13.42 -36.31 5.24
C ASP A 145 12.72 -35.55 6.38
N GLN A 146 13.36 -34.51 6.93
CA GLN A 146 12.75 -33.59 7.90
C GLN A 146 11.98 -32.43 7.24
N GLY A 147 11.93 -32.38 5.92
CA GLY A 147 11.21 -31.35 5.15
C GLY A 147 11.97 -30.02 5.02
N MET A 148 13.26 -29.97 5.37
CA MET A 148 14.08 -28.77 5.26
C MET A 148 14.32 -28.40 3.79
N TYR A 149 14.46 -27.11 3.52
CA TYR A 149 15.09 -26.65 2.29
C TYR A 149 16.56 -27.06 2.32
N ARG A 150 17.11 -27.58 1.22
CA ARG A 150 18.50 -28.05 1.22
C ARG A 150 19.23 -27.68 -0.06
N GLY A 151 20.48 -27.27 0.10
CA GLY A 151 21.41 -26.96 -0.97
C GLY A 151 22.74 -27.66 -0.76
N ALA A 152 23.51 -27.75 -1.83
CA ALA A 152 24.89 -28.21 -1.76
C ALA A 152 25.84 -27.00 -1.81
N TYR A 153 27.03 -27.12 -1.23
CA TYR A 153 28.09 -26.14 -1.42
C TYR A 153 29.38 -26.77 -1.92
N HIS A 154 30.18 -25.93 -2.58
CA HIS A 154 31.47 -26.26 -3.16
C HIS A 154 32.56 -25.37 -2.56
N PHE A 155 33.57 -25.96 -1.93
CA PHE A 155 34.74 -25.22 -1.47
C PHE A 155 35.70 -24.99 -2.63
N ALA A 156 35.89 -23.73 -3.00
CA ALA A 156 36.67 -23.35 -4.17
C ALA A 156 38.17 -23.53 -3.94
N ILE A 157 38.88 -24.01 -4.96
CA ILE A 157 40.35 -24.02 -5.01
C ILE A 157 40.80 -23.30 -6.29
N PRO A 158 40.83 -21.96 -6.30
CA PRO A 158 41.04 -21.20 -7.53
C PRO A 158 42.40 -21.40 -8.22
N SER A 159 43.45 -21.72 -7.45
CA SER A 159 44.80 -21.95 -7.96
C SER A 159 45.02 -23.31 -8.63
N ASP A 160 44.07 -24.25 -8.52
CA ASP A 160 44.23 -25.63 -9.04
C ASP A 160 43.67 -25.78 -10.47
N THR A 161 42.40 -25.42 -10.69
CA THR A 161 41.72 -25.56 -11.99
C THR A 161 40.86 -24.35 -12.30
N THR A 162 40.33 -24.24 -13.52
CA THR A 162 39.42 -23.13 -13.86
C THR A 162 38.10 -23.21 -13.10
N GLY A 163 37.43 -22.07 -12.93
CA GLY A 163 36.11 -22.01 -12.28
C GLY A 163 35.06 -22.87 -12.99
N ALA A 164 35.07 -22.91 -14.33
CA ALA A 164 34.16 -23.76 -15.08
C ALA A 164 34.38 -25.27 -14.83
N GLU A 165 35.63 -25.72 -14.64
CA GLU A 165 35.92 -27.12 -14.31
C GLU A 165 35.38 -27.49 -12.93
N GLN A 166 35.57 -26.62 -11.93
CA GLN A 166 35.01 -26.81 -10.60
C GLN A 166 33.48 -26.74 -10.57
N ALA A 167 32.85 -25.87 -11.37
CA ALA A 167 31.40 -25.83 -11.51
C ALA A 167 30.85 -27.13 -12.11
N ARG A 168 31.49 -27.68 -13.16
CA ARG A 168 31.11 -28.99 -13.74
C ARG A 168 31.25 -30.11 -12.72
N TYR A 169 32.38 -30.17 -12.01
CA TYR A 169 32.62 -31.19 -10.99
C TYR A 169 31.61 -31.09 -9.85
N PHE A 170 31.30 -29.87 -9.38
CA PHE A 170 30.28 -29.63 -8.36
C PHE A 170 28.90 -30.10 -8.81
N VAL A 171 28.41 -29.64 -9.97
CA VAL A 171 27.07 -30.01 -10.48
C VAL A 171 26.95 -31.53 -10.69
N ALA A 172 27.99 -32.19 -11.21
CA ALA A 172 27.99 -33.63 -11.42
C ALA A 172 27.97 -34.45 -10.13
N ASN A 173 28.36 -33.86 -8.99
CA ASN A 173 28.53 -34.56 -7.72
C ASN A 173 27.62 -34.03 -6.59
N GLY A 174 26.43 -33.52 -6.94
CA GLY A 174 25.41 -33.12 -5.96
C GLY A 174 25.12 -31.62 -5.91
N GLY A 175 25.90 -30.81 -6.62
CA GLY A 175 25.73 -29.36 -6.73
C GLY A 175 24.59 -28.87 -7.62
N GLY A 176 23.90 -29.79 -8.30
CA GLY A 176 22.81 -29.46 -9.20
C GLY A 176 21.64 -28.76 -8.50
N TRP A 177 20.87 -27.99 -9.28
CA TRP A 177 19.61 -27.40 -8.84
C TRP A 177 18.46 -27.90 -9.69
N THR A 178 17.32 -28.19 -9.05
CA THR A 178 16.06 -28.48 -9.73
C THR A 178 14.93 -27.72 -9.06
N ASN A 179 13.91 -27.34 -9.83
CA ASN A 179 12.74 -26.65 -9.28
C ASN A 179 11.74 -27.63 -8.67
N ASP A 180 12.17 -28.37 -7.65
CA ASP A 180 11.34 -29.30 -6.86
C ASP A 180 10.64 -28.60 -5.67
N GLY A 181 10.78 -27.28 -5.57
CA GLY A 181 10.25 -26.47 -4.47
C GLY A 181 11.02 -26.56 -3.16
N LYS A 182 12.13 -27.32 -3.10
CA LYS A 182 12.92 -27.55 -1.87
C LYS A 182 14.43 -27.41 -2.06
N THR A 183 14.92 -27.39 -3.29
CA THR A 183 16.35 -27.25 -3.63
C THR A 183 16.79 -25.81 -3.62
N LEU A 184 17.69 -25.45 -2.70
CA LEU A 184 18.38 -24.16 -2.69
C LEU A 184 19.38 -24.10 -3.87
N PRO A 185 19.72 -22.90 -4.39
CA PRO A 185 20.76 -22.80 -5.41
C PRO A 185 22.08 -23.32 -4.83
N GLY A 186 22.90 -23.97 -5.65
CA GLY A 186 24.24 -24.36 -5.24
C GLY A 186 25.03 -23.15 -4.75
N LEU A 187 25.84 -23.34 -3.72
CA LEU A 187 26.59 -22.29 -3.04
C LEU A 187 28.07 -22.42 -3.39
N LEU A 188 28.65 -21.37 -3.95
CA LEU A 188 30.09 -21.23 -4.13
C LEU A 188 30.68 -20.70 -2.83
N ASP A 189 31.42 -21.54 -2.12
CA ASP A 189 32.24 -21.14 -0.98
C ASP A 189 33.61 -20.68 -1.48
N ILE A 190 33.80 -19.36 -1.49
CA ILE A 190 35.03 -18.71 -1.96
C ILE A 190 35.54 -17.75 -0.88
N GLU A 191 36.50 -18.26 -0.13
CA GLU A 191 37.03 -17.63 1.06
C GLU A 191 38.53 -17.97 1.26
N HIS A 192 39.06 -17.74 2.46
CA HIS A 192 40.48 -17.85 2.75
C HIS A 192 41.01 -19.22 2.40
N ASN A 193 42.15 -19.25 1.73
CA ASN A 193 42.88 -20.49 1.50
C ASN A 193 43.34 -21.13 2.83
N PRO A 194 42.86 -22.33 3.17
CA PRO A 194 43.30 -23.02 4.38
C PRO A 194 44.60 -23.80 4.17
N TYR A 195 45.07 -23.95 2.92
CA TYR A 195 46.21 -24.78 2.53
C TYR A 195 47.44 -23.93 2.19
N SER A 196 48.47 -24.00 3.04
CA SER A 196 49.72 -23.27 2.79
C SER A 196 50.39 -23.63 1.46
N ASP A 197 50.18 -24.85 0.98
CA ASP A 197 50.80 -25.37 -0.24
C ASP A 197 50.12 -24.85 -1.51
N LEU A 198 48.96 -24.19 -1.38
CA LEU A 198 48.18 -23.64 -2.50
C LEU A 198 48.23 -22.10 -2.56
N GLY A 199 49.18 -21.48 -1.86
CA GLY A 199 49.47 -20.05 -1.90
C GLY A 199 49.04 -19.28 -0.66
N ASP A 200 49.01 -17.96 -0.78
CA ASP A 200 48.54 -17.04 0.25
C ASP A 200 47.02 -17.14 0.51
N MET A 201 46.46 -16.22 1.31
CA MET A 201 45.03 -16.20 1.62
C MET A 201 44.12 -16.02 0.39
N CYS A 202 44.67 -15.50 -0.71
CA CYS A 202 44.03 -15.30 -2.01
C CYS A 202 44.50 -16.34 -3.05
N TYR A 203 45.09 -17.46 -2.62
CA TYR A 203 45.57 -18.55 -3.47
C TYR A 203 46.71 -18.12 -4.43
N ASP A 204 47.52 -17.14 -4.05
CA ASP A 204 48.55 -16.49 -4.89
C ASP A 204 48.00 -15.86 -6.18
N MET A 205 46.71 -15.54 -6.21
CA MET A 205 46.05 -14.91 -7.35
C MET A 205 45.91 -13.40 -7.18
N SER A 206 46.11 -12.66 -8.25
CA SER A 206 45.72 -11.26 -8.29
C SER A 206 44.19 -11.11 -8.24
N PRO A 207 43.67 -9.96 -7.80
CA PRO A 207 42.23 -9.69 -7.83
C PRO A 207 41.57 -9.90 -9.21
N THR A 208 42.29 -9.56 -10.29
CA THR A 208 41.77 -9.75 -11.66
C THR A 208 41.62 -11.22 -12.02
N GLU A 209 42.60 -12.05 -11.67
CA GLU A 209 42.54 -13.49 -11.91
C GLU A 209 41.44 -14.14 -11.07
N MET A 210 41.31 -13.73 -9.80
CA MET A 210 40.24 -14.20 -8.91
C MET A 210 38.85 -13.85 -9.46
N ILE A 211 38.64 -12.62 -9.91
CA ILE A 211 37.38 -12.19 -10.54
C ILE A 211 37.10 -12.99 -11.83
N SER A 212 38.11 -13.25 -12.65
CA SER A 212 37.97 -14.07 -13.86
C SER A 212 37.55 -15.50 -13.52
N TRP A 213 38.18 -16.07 -12.49
CA TRP A 213 37.87 -17.42 -12.00
C TRP A 213 36.44 -17.53 -11.47
N ILE A 214 36.01 -16.60 -10.60
CA ILE A 214 34.64 -16.55 -10.05
C ILE A 214 33.63 -16.40 -11.20
N SER A 215 33.91 -15.54 -12.17
CA SER A 215 33.06 -15.37 -13.36
C SER A 215 32.92 -16.67 -14.15
N SER A 216 34.02 -17.41 -14.33
CA SER A 216 34.04 -18.70 -15.02
C SER A 216 33.15 -19.73 -14.31
N PHE A 217 33.26 -19.85 -12.98
CA PHE A 217 32.43 -20.76 -12.18
C PHE A 217 30.95 -20.38 -12.27
N VAL A 218 30.63 -19.12 -12.00
CA VAL A 218 29.24 -18.61 -11.94
C VAL A 218 28.52 -18.80 -13.28
N ASN A 219 29.21 -18.51 -14.39
CA ASN A 219 28.64 -18.66 -15.72
C ASN A 219 28.41 -20.12 -16.09
N GLU A 220 29.36 -21.01 -15.80
CA GLU A 220 29.20 -22.43 -16.10
C GLU A 220 28.14 -23.08 -15.21
N TYR A 221 28.09 -22.75 -13.93
CA TYR A 221 27.02 -23.22 -13.04
C TYR A 221 25.64 -22.81 -13.55
N ARG A 222 25.48 -21.55 -13.98
CA ARG A 222 24.23 -21.07 -14.57
C ARG A 222 23.90 -21.77 -15.88
N ASN A 223 24.90 -22.03 -16.72
CA ASN A 223 24.72 -22.77 -17.98
C ASN A 223 24.19 -24.19 -17.72
N LEU A 224 24.73 -24.89 -16.71
CA LEU A 224 24.36 -26.27 -16.40
C LEU A 224 23.01 -26.40 -15.67
N THR A 225 22.65 -25.43 -14.83
CA THR A 225 21.49 -25.54 -13.93
C THR A 225 20.33 -24.62 -14.28
N GLY A 226 20.55 -23.66 -15.19
CA GLY A 226 19.61 -22.58 -15.48
C GLY A 226 19.51 -21.52 -14.38
N ARG A 227 20.32 -21.62 -13.31
CA ARG A 227 20.23 -20.79 -12.12
C ARG A 227 21.60 -20.27 -11.68
N TYR A 228 21.67 -19.02 -11.24
CA TYR A 228 22.90 -18.51 -10.63
C TYR A 228 23.18 -19.20 -9.28
N PRO A 229 24.45 -19.49 -8.94
CA PRO A 229 24.78 -19.96 -7.61
C PRO A 229 24.62 -18.83 -6.58
N ALA A 230 24.46 -19.20 -5.31
CA ALA A 230 24.71 -18.27 -4.21
C ALA A 230 26.22 -18.15 -3.97
N LEU A 231 26.65 -17.04 -3.36
CA LEU A 231 28.05 -16.74 -3.08
C LEU A 231 28.25 -16.69 -1.56
N TYR A 232 29.06 -17.60 -1.04
CA TYR A 232 29.55 -17.54 0.34
C TYR A 232 30.93 -16.88 0.40
N THR A 233 31.10 -15.93 1.32
CA THR A 233 32.39 -15.29 1.59
C THR A 233 32.40 -14.52 2.92
N THR A 234 33.48 -13.79 3.18
CA THR A 234 33.63 -12.83 4.28
C THR A 234 33.92 -11.44 3.71
N THR A 235 33.50 -10.37 4.40
CA THR A 235 33.72 -9.00 3.90
C THR A 235 35.21 -8.66 3.76
N SER A 236 36.06 -9.16 4.67
CA SER A 236 37.51 -8.93 4.62
C SER A 236 38.15 -9.63 3.44
N TRP A 237 37.87 -10.93 3.25
CA TRP A 237 38.43 -11.70 2.14
C TRP A 237 37.99 -11.13 0.80
N TRP A 238 36.70 -10.79 0.66
CA TRP A 238 36.20 -10.20 -0.58
C TRP A 238 36.86 -8.87 -0.89
N SER A 239 37.07 -8.02 0.13
CA SER A 239 37.73 -6.73 -0.06
C SER A 239 39.17 -6.89 -0.54
N GLU A 240 39.92 -7.81 0.05
CA GLU A 240 41.33 -8.04 -0.25
C GLU A 240 41.51 -8.78 -1.59
N CYS A 241 40.93 -9.97 -1.72
CA CYS A 241 41.20 -10.90 -2.81
C CYS A 241 40.44 -10.58 -4.11
N THR A 242 39.47 -9.65 -4.07
CA THR A 242 38.74 -9.22 -5.29
C THR A 242 38.77 -7.72 -5.51
N ASN A 243 39.56 -6.97 -4.72
CA ASN A 243 39.54 -5.51 -4.69
C ASN A 243 38.11 -4.96 -4.48
N ASN A 244 37.32 -5.65 -3.66
CA ASN A 244 35.94 -5.32 -3.34
C ASN A 244 35.05 -5.08 -4.57
N THR A 245 35.14 -5.94 -5.58
CA THR A 245 34.40 -5.78 -6.84
C THR A 245 32.87 -5.81 -6.64
N THR A 246 32.15 -5.09 -7.49
CA THR A 246 30.68 -5.11 -7.57
C THR A 246 30.13 -6.05 -8.65
N ALA A 247 31.00 -6.68 -9.46
CA ALA A 247 30.60 -7.48 -10.63
C ALA A 247 29.60 -8.61 -10.29
N PHE A 248 29.67 -9.13 -9.06
CA PHE A 248 28.86 -10.26 -8.60
C PHE A 248 27.70 -9.86 -7.69
N SER A 249 27.44 -8.55 -7.52
CA SER A 249 26.37 -8.00 -6.66
C SER A 249 24.94 -8.40 -7.03
N HIS A 250 24.75 -9.17 -8.11
CA HIS A 250 23.47 -9.74 -8.52
C HIS A 250 23.24 -11.16 -7.98
N LEU A 251 24.27 -11.82 -7.45
CA LEU A 251 24.19 -13.16 -6.86
C LEU A 251 23.62 -13.09 -5.43
N PRO A 252 22.91 -14.10 -4.93
CA PRO A 252 22.54 -14.17 -3.51
C PRO A 252 23.80 -14.22 -2.63
N LEU A 253 23.84 -13.40 -1.58
CA LEU A 253 24.99 -13.32 -0.66
C LEU A 253 24.73 -14.13 0.62
N HIS A 254 25.63 -15.07 0.88
CA HIS A 254 25.80 -15.75 2.15
C HIS A 254 27.06 -15.19 2.83
N ILE A 255 26.91 -14.35 3.85
CA ILE A 255 28.04 -13.67 4.49
C ILE A 255 28.36 -14.30 5.84
N ALA A 256 29.64 -14.54 6.13
CA ALA A 256 30.10 -14.94 7.46
C ALA A 256 30.63 -13.75 8.27
N SER A 257 30.19 -13.71 9.53
CA SER A 257 30.62 -12.73 10.54
C SER A 257 30.18 -13.20 11.93
N TYR A 258 31.13 -13.58 12.77
CA TYR A 258 30.89 -14.17 14.11
C TYR A 258 31.14 -13.15 15.25
N SER A 259 30.86 -11.88 15.01
CA SER A 259 31.26 -10.78 15.89
C SER A 259 30.56 -10.71 17.26
N GLY A 260 29.67 -11.67 17.59
CA GLY A 260 28.83 -11.61 18.79
C GLY A 260 27.86 -10.43 18.82
N THR A 261 27.70 -9.73 17.69
CA THR A 261 26.81 -8.57 17.55
C THR A 261 25.47 -8.97 16.92
N SER A 262 24.48 -8.07 16.94
CA SER A 262 23.16 -8.30 16.33
C SER A 262 23.14 -8.09 14.80
N SER A 263 24.31 -7.99 14.14
CA SER A 263 24.43 -7.68 12.71
C SER A 263 25.73 -8.26 12.11
N PRO A 264 25.75 -8.68 10.84
CA PRO A 264 26.98 -9.14 10.19
C PRO A 264 28.02 -8.02 9.93
N GLY A 265 27.66 -6.76 10.15
CA GLY A 265 28.55 -5.61 9.96
C GLY A 265 28.54 -5.08 8.53
N ARG A 266 29.69 -4.60 8.05
CA ARG A 266 29.83 -4.01 6.71
C ARG A 266 29.66 -5.08 5.63
N MET A 267 28.89 -4.78 4.59
CA MET A 267 28.72 -5.66 3.42
C MET A 267 29.81 -5.43 2.37
N PRO A 268 30.13 -6.44 1.53
CA PRO A 268 30.87 -6.26 0.29
C PRO A 268 30.24 -5.19 -0.62
N ALA A 269 31.05 -4.53 -1.45
CA ALA A 269 30.53 -3.48 -2.34
C ALA A 269 29.47 -4.02 -3.30
N GLY A 270 28.43 -3.21 -3.54
CA GLY A 270 27.28 -3.59 -4.35
C GLY A 270 26.18 -4.31 -3.58
N TYR A 271 26.44 -4.79 -2.37
CA TYR A 271 25.43 -5.34 -1.47
C TYR A 271 25.01 -4.32 -0.41
N SER A 272 23.71 -4.11 -0.26
CA SER A 272 23.13 -3.31 0.83
C SER A 272 22.76 -4.18 2.04
N THR A 273 22.63 -5.49 1.84
CA THR A 273 22.32 -6.49 2.86
C THR A 273 22.67 -7.89 2.34
N TYR A 274 22.48 -8.91 3.18
CA TYR A 274 22.72 -10.32 2.90
C TYR A 274 21.41 -11.06 2.58
N ASP A 275 21.50 -12.20 1.92
CA ASP A 275 20.41 -13.17 1.78
C ASP A 275 20.48 -14.19 2.93
N ILE A 276 21.68 -14.67 3.25
CA ILE A 276 21.97 -15.54 4.40
C ILE A 276 23.14 -14.95 5.20
N TRP A 277 23.02 -14.96 6.52
CA TRP A 277 24.12 -14.64 7.42
C TRP A 277 24.49 -15.88 8.24
N GLN A 278 25.75 -16.31 8.12
CA GLN A 278 26.37 -17.27 9.01
C GLN A 278 26.86 -16.53 10.25
N TYR A 279 26.11 -16.65 11.35
CA TYR A 279 26.25 -15.80 12.53
C TYR A 279 27.03 -16.46 13.67
N SER A 280 27.24 -17.77 13.60
CA SER A 280 27.95 -18.52 14.63
C SER A 280 28.55 -19.79 14.04
N ALA A 281 29.78 -20.10 14.45
CA ALA A 281 30.45 -21.36 14.13
C ALA A 281 30.32 -22.43 15.24
N SER A 282 29.70 -22.07 16.37
CA SER A 282 29.68 -22.87 17.60
C SER A 282 28.28 -23.32 18.03
N GLY A 283 27.25 -22.89 17.31
CA GLY A 283 25.87 -23.29 17.56
C GLY A 283 24.85 -22.15 17.44
N PRO A 284 23.55 -22.47 17.59
CA PRO A 284 23.05 -23.67 18.29
C PRO A 284 22.96 -24.96 17.44
N PHE A 285 23.10 -24.88 16.12
CA PHE A 285 22.95 -26.07 15.26
C PHE A 285 24.27 -26.83 15.08
N SER A 286 24.18 -28.09 14.67
CA SER A 286 25.37 -28.83 14.18
C SER A 286 26.04 -28.09 13.03
N GLY A 287 27.37 -28.03 13.03
CA GLY A 287 28.10 -27.21 12.06
C GLY A 287 27.89 -25.72 12.31
N ASP A 288 27.77 -24.94 11.24
CA ASP A 288 27.66 -23.49 11.34
C ASP A 288 26.19 -23.03 11.32
N SER A 289 25.85 -22.05 12.14
CA SER A 289 24.49 -21.54 12.31
C SER A 289 24.21 -20.34 11.43
N ASN A 290 23.08 -20.42 10.73
CA ASN A 290 22.70 -19.48 9.67
C ASN A 290 21.32 -18.88 9.90
N VAL A 291 21.12 -17.69 9.36
CA VAL A 291 19.81 -17.04 9.27
C VAL A 291 19.58 -16.52 7.86
N PHE A 292 18.43 -16.88 7.28
CA PHE A 292 17.95 -16.28 6.03
C PHE A 292 17.19 -14.98 6.35
N ASN A 293 17.52 -13.91 5.62
CA ASN A 293 17.00 -12.56 5.82
C ASN A 293 15.60 -12.37 5.22
N GLY A 294 14.61 -13.11 5.69
CA GLY A 294 13.24 -13.01 5.20
C GLY A 294 12.29 -13.96 5.88
N ASP A 295 11.08 -14.04 5.36
CA ASP A 295 10.07 -15.01 5.80
C ASP A 295 10.13 -16.35 5.04
N LEU A 296 9.28 -17.30 5.43
CA LEU A 296 9.24 -18.63 4.83
C LEU A 296 8.83 -18.60 3.34
N LYS A 297 8.02 -17.62 2.92
CA LYS A 297 7.62 -17.47 1.51
C LYS A 297 8.78 -16.95 0.69
N GLN A 298 9.58 -16.04 1.22
CA GLN A 298 10.81 -15.55 0.58
C GLN A 298 11.88 -16.64 0.54
N LEU A 299 11.98 -17.49 1.56
CA LEU A 299 12.85 -18.68 1.51
C LEU A 299 12.37 -19.69 0.46
N ALA A 300 11.06 -19.91 0.34
CA ALA A 300 10.48 -20.75 -0.71
C ALA A 300 10.80 -20.18 -2.11
N ASP A 301 10.65 -18.86 -2.31
CA ASP A 301 11.04 -18.19 -3.56
C ASP A 301 12.55 -18.33 -3.82
N PHE A 302 13.38 -18.19 -2.79
CA PHE A 302 14.82 -18.47 -2.86
C PHE A 302 15.12 -19.95 -3.19
N ALA A 303 14.24 -20.91 -2.94
CA ALA A 303 14.44 -22.28 -3.39
C ALA A 303 13.95 -22.50 -4.83
N SER A 304 12.76 -22.02 -5.18
CA SER A 304 12.08 -22.40 -6.42
C SER A 304 12.32 -21.47 -7.62
N ASN A 305 12.75 -20.22 -7.40
CA ASN A 305 12.80 -19.22 -8.46
C ASN A 305 14.17 -19.20 -9.16
N ALA A 306 14.24 -19.74 -10.38
CA ALA A 306 15.46 -19.72 -11.21
C ALA A 306 15.96 -18.29 -11.51
N SER A 307 15.06 -17.30 -11.51
CA SER A 307 15.36 -15.89 -11.77
C SER A 307 15.37 -15.04 -10.49
N TYR A 308 15.52 -15.67 -9.32
CA TYR A 308 15.59 -15.00 -8.02
C TYR A 308 16.55 -13.79 -8.06
N LYS A 309 16.09 -12.67 -7.50
CA LYS A 309 16.92 -11.48 -7.28
C LYS A 309 17.30 -11.43 -5.82
N ASN A 310 18.57 -11.19 -5.52
CA ASN A 310 19.03 -11.09 -4.14
C ASN A 310 18.34 -9.97 -3.36
N ILE A 311 18.33 -10.06 -2.04
CA ILE A 311 17.58 -9.11 -1.20
C ILE A 311 18.11 -7.69 -1.34
N SER A 312 19.41 -7.49 -1.58
CA SER A 312 19.98 -6.18 -1.91
C SER A 312 19.29 -5.55 -3.13
N THR A 313 19.11 -6.32 -4.20
CA THR A 313 18.44 -5.92 -5.44
C THR A 313 16.94 -5.76 -5.23
N GLN A 314 16.30 -6.67 -4.49
CA GLN A 314 14.88 -6.53 -4.15
C GLN A 314 14.61 -5.25 -3.37
N ARG A 315 15.50 -4.86 -2.45
CA ARG A 315 15.40 -3.58 -1.72
C ARG A 315 15.60 -2.38 -2.65
N LEU A 316 16.54 -2.44 -3.60
CA LEU A 316 16.73 -1.41 -4.64
C LEU A 316 15.58 -1.32 -5.65
N GLN A 317 14.83 -2.41 -5.88
CA GLN A 317 13.63 -2.41 -6.74
C GLN A 317 12.37 -2.04 -5.95
N ALA A 318 12.33 -2.35 -4.66
CA ALA A 318 11.27 -1.94 -3.73
C ALA A 318 11.36 -0.43 -3.39
N THR A 319 12.48 0.24 -3.69
CA THR A 319 12.53 1.70 -3.73
C THR A 319 11.78 2.25 -4.94
N THR A 320 10.45 2.17 -4.88
CA THR A 320 9.64 3.37 -5.14
C THR A 320 10.23 4.46 -4.24
N PRO A 321 10.44 5.72 -4.69
CA PRO A 321 11.10 6.73 -3.87
C PRO A 321 10.50 6.72 -2.47
N VAL A 322 11.33 6.56 -1.43
CA VAL A 322 10.91 6.64 -0.04
C VAL A 322 10.18 7.98 0.11
N GLN A 323 8.85 7.90 0.18
CA GLN A 323 8.05 9.03 0.60
C GLN A 323 8.58 9.42 1.98
N PRO A 324 8.92 10.69 2.23
CA PRO A 324 9.37 11.09 3.56
C PRO A 324 8.36 10.61 4.60
N ILE A 325 8.81 10.11 5.76
CA ILE A 325 7.91 9.81 6.87
C ILE A 325 7.37 11.15 7.36
N TYR A 326 6.19 11.51 6.88
CA TYR A 326 5.51 12.71 7.31
C TYR A 326 4.74 12.40 8.59
N SER A 327 5.06 13.11 9.67
CA SER A 327 4.28 13.00 10.91
C SER A 327 2.89 13.60 10.71
N VAL A 328 1.87 13.01 11.34
CA VAL A 328 0.52 13.59 11.42
C VAL A 328 0.30 14.07 12.86
N ALA A 329 0.23 15.38 13.07
CA ALA A 329 0.22 15.99 14.40
C ALA A 329 -0.77 17.17 14.47
N GLY A 330 -0.88 17.79 15.65
CA GLY A 330 -1.75 18.95 15.86
C GLY A 330 -3.22 18.70 15.50
N ALA A 331 -3.91 19.76 15.11
CA ALA A 331 -5.34 19.71 14.78
C ALA A 331 -5.65 18.84 13.54
N ILE A 332 -4.73 18.78 12.56
CA ILE A 332 -4.85 17.87 11.42
C ILE A 332 -4.76 16.41 11.90
N GLY A 333 -3.83 16.11 12.80
CA GLY A 333 -3.68 14.79 13.41
C GLY A 333 -4.84 14.38 14.31
N ASP A 334 -5.42 15.33 15.05
CA ASP A 334 -6.61 15.09 15.85
C ASP A 334 -7.81 14.73 14.97
N HIS A 335 -8.04 15.48 13.89
CA HIS A 335 -9.09 15.17 12.91
C HIS A 335 -8.85 13.82 12.25
N TYR A 336 -7.64 13.59 11.73
CA TYR A 336 -7.23 12.31 11.12
C TYR A 336 -7.55 11.13 12.02
N ARG A 337 -7.21 11.18 13.31
CA ARG A 337 -7.50 10.11 14.27
C ARG A 337 -9.00 9.95 14.53
N ALA A 338 -9.73 11.06 14.66
CA ALA A 338 -11.16 11.06 14.96
C ALA A 338 -12.01 10.50 13.81
N THR A 339 -11.56 10.64 12.55
CA THR A 339 -12.33 10.28 11.35
C THR A 339 -11.83 9.02 10.64
N GLY A 340 -11.12 8.15 11.38
CA GLY A 340 -10.77 6.79 10.94
C GLY A 340 -9.33 6.57 10.48
N ALA A 341 -8.48 7.59 10.58
CA ALA A 341 -7.02 7.49 10.41
C ALA A 341 -6.63 6.79 9.09
N GLN A 342 -5.71 5.82 9.18
CA GLN A 342 -5.13 5.15 8.01
C GLN A 342 -6.19 4.40 7.19
N ASN A 343 -7.29 3.96 7.81
CA ASN A 343 -8.38 3.30 7.10
C ASN A 343 -9.11 4.27 6.16
N THR A 344 -9.26 5.54 6.56
CA THR A 344 -9.95 6.57 5.77
C THR A 344 -9.01 7.28 4.81
N TYR A 345 -7.81 7.66 5.26
CA TYR A 345 -6.90 8.57 4.56
C TYR A 345 -5.69 7.88 3.94
N GLY A 346 -5.31 6.69 4.44
CA GLY A 346 -4.03 6.07 4.10
C GLY A 346 -2.86 6.72 4.82
N SER A 347 -1.66 6.51 4.30
CA SER A 347 -0.43 7.11 4.85
C SER A 347 -0.33 8.59 4.47
N PRO A 348 0.27 9.45 5.31
CA PRO A 348 0.52 10.84 4.94
C PRO A 348 1.48 10.92 3.75
N ALA A 349 1.10 11.71 2.76
CA ALA A 349 1.79 11.87 1.49
C ALA A 349 2.52 13.22 1.37
N SER A 350 2.35 14.12 2.35
CA SER A 350 3.10 15.37 2.48
C SER A 350 3.37 15.70 3.95
N ALA A 351 4.33 16.58 4.20
CA ALA A 351 4.39 17.31 5.46
C ALA A 351 3.20 18.27 5.52
N GLU A 352 2.86 18.77 6.70
CA GLU A 352 1.98 19.93 6.79
C GLU A 352 2.60 21.11 6.03
N TYR A 353 1.84 21.71 5.12
CA TYR A 353 2.27 22.84 4.31
C TYR A 353 1.33 24.03 4.47
N LYS A 354 1.89 25.24 4.41
CA LYS A 354 1.11 26.47 4.53
C LYS A 354 0.23 26.67 3.30
N THR A 355 -1.02 27.04 3.54
CA THR A 355 -1.99 27.42 2.51
C THR A 355 -2.38 28.90 2.67
N ALA A 356 -3.21 29.42 1.77
CA ALA A 356 -3.58 30.85 1.76
C ALA A 356 -4.25 31.30 3.08
N ASN A 357 -4.16 32.58 3.46
CA ASN A 357 -4.86 33.12 4.64
C ASN A 357 -4.55 32.37 5.96
N ASN A 358 -3.27 32.04 6.21
CA ASN A 358 -2.81 31.41 7.46
C ASN A 358 -3.37 30.01 7.77
N GLY A 359 -3.85 29.27 6.77
CA GLY A 359 -4.18 27.87 6.96
C GLY A 359 -3.01 26.94 6.71
N VAL A 360 -3.27 25.67 6.96
CA VAL A 360 -2.34 24.55 6.79
C VAL A 360 -3.10 23.41 6.13
N ALA A 361 -2.44 22.62 5.29
CA ALA A 361 -2.99 21.38 4.78
C ALA A 361 -1.95 20.26 4.81
N GLN A 362 -2.44 19.02 4.79
CA GLN A 362 -1.63 17.81 4.65
C GLN A 362 -2.32 16.85 3.68
N ASP A 363 -1.54 16.27 2.77
CA ASP A 363 -2.00 15.31 1.77
C ASP A 363 -1.84 13.87 2.28
N PHE A 364 -2.73 12.98 1.82
CA PHE A 364 -2.74 11.56 2.19
C PHE A 364 -2.94 10.63 0.99
N SER A 365 -2.48 9.39 1.11
CA SER A 365 -2.34 8.46 -0.01
C SER A 365 -3.65 7.94 -0.61
N LYS A 366 -4.80 8.08 0.07
CA LYS A 366 -6.13 7.72 -0.46
C LYS A 366 -6.84 8.89 -1.16
N ASN A 367 -6.10 9.75 -1.86
CA ASN A 367 -6.64 10.92 -2.57
C ASN A 367 -7.46 11.86 -1.67
N LYS A 368 -6.96 12.11 -0.45
CA LYS A 368 -7.59 13.04 0.49
C LYS A 368 -6.55 14.01 1.01
N SER A 369 -6.99 15.23 1.32
CA SER A 369 -6.20 16.17 2.11
C SER A 369 -7.02 16.64 3.29
N ILE A 370 -6.36 16.89 4.42
CA ILE A 370 -6.98 17.55 5.56
C ILE A 370 -6.48 18.99 5.58
N TYR A 371 -7.42 19.93 5.53
CA TYR A 371 -7.17 21.35 5.64
C TYR A 371 -7.50 21.80 7.05
N TRP A 372 -6.67 22.67 7.62
CA TRP A 372 -6.89 23.34 8.89
C TRP A 372 -6.80 24.86 8.76
N HIS A 373 -7.67 25.56 9.46
CA HIS A 373 -7.61 27.01 9.63
C HIS A 373 -8.04 27.40 11.06
N PRO A 374 -7.39 28.37 11.73
CA PRO A 374 -7.66 28.70 13.13
C PRO A 374 -9.12 29.05 13.43
N SER A 375 -9.83 29.68 12.49
CA SER A 375 -11.24 30.05 12.68
C SER A 375 -12.24 28.92 12.39
N TYR A 376 -11.83 27.86 11.71
CA TYR A 376 -12.75 26.84 11.18
C TYR A 376 -12.44 25.42 11.63
N GLY A 377 -11.27 25.15 12.18
CA GLY A 377 -10.85 23.80 12.55
C GLY A 377 -10.26 23.03 11.37
N ALA A 378 -10.15 21.71 11.53
CA ALA A 378 -9.62 20.79 10.53
C ALA A 378 -10.75 19.97 9.90
N TYR A 379 -10.78 19.89 8.56
CA TYR A 379 -11.72 19.07 7.81
C TYR A 379 -11.08 18.58 6.50
N SER A 380 -11.58 17.47 5.99
CA SER A 380 -11.03 16.82 4.82
C SER A 380 -11.74 17.16 3.52
N VAL A 381 -10.95 17.18 2.45
CA VAL A 381 -11.42 17.18 1.06
C VAL A 381 -11.06 15.83 0.44
N ASP A 382 -12.01 15.23 -0.27
CA ASP A 382 -11.83 13.97 -0.98
C ASP A 382 -11.70 14.24 -2.49
N TRP A 383 -10.47 14.15 -3.00
CA TRP A 383 -10.15 14.48 -4.39
C TRP A 383 -10.74 13.49 -5.40
N ALA A 384 -11.24 12.34 -4.95
CA ALA A 384 -11.91 11.38 -5.81
C ALA A 384 -13.38 11.75 -6.11
N THR A 385 -13.97 12.67 -5.36
CA THR A 385 -15.39 13.02 -5.48
C THR A 385 -15.60 14.19 -6.44
N THR A 386 -16.82 14.32 -6.97
CA THR A 386 -17.19 15.47 -7.83
C THR A 386 -17.06 16.81 -7.09
N ILE A 387 -17.24 16.84 -5.77
CA ILE A 387 -17.06 18.04 -4.95
C ILE A 387 -15.57 18.38 -4.85
N GLY A 388 -14.72 17.45 -4.42
CA GLY A 388 -13.27 17.69 -4.33
C GLY A 388 -12.65 18.04 -5.68
N GLN A 389 -13.07 17.39 -6.77
CA GLN A 389 -12.65 17.72 -8.13
C GLN A 389 -13.03 19.15 -8.53
N ARG A 390 -14.29 19.57 -8.24
CA ARG A 390 -14.75 20.93 -8.53
C ARG A 390 -14.01 21.96 -7.68
N TYR A 391 -13.86 21.70 -6.37
CA TYR A 391 -13.10 22.56 -5.45
C TYR A 391 -11.69 22.83 -5.98
N ARG A 392 -10.96 21.79 -6.40
CA ARG A 392 -9.64 21.94 -7.02
C ARG A 392 -9.69 22.75 -8.31
N ALA A 393 -10.62 22.43 -9.22
CA ALA A 393 -10.74 23.11 -10.51
C ALA A 393 -11.08 24.60 -10.38
N THR A 394 -11.79 24.98 -9.33
CA THR A 394 -12.15 26.38 -9.03
C THR A 394 -11.11 27.10 -8.18
N GLY A 395 -9.90 26.57 -8.00
CA GLY A 395 -8.83 27.25 -7.25
C GLY A 395 -8.84 27.02 -5.73
N ALA A 396 -9.55 25.98 -5.27
CA ALA A 396 -9.55 25.46 -3.91
C ALA A 396 -9.73 26.55 -2.83
N GLU A 397 -8.86 26.55 -1.81
CA GLU A 397 -8.99 27.41 -0.64
C GLU A 397 -8.84 28.90 -0.95
N LYS A 398 -8.26 29.25 -2.09
CA LYS A 398 -8.14 30.65 -2.52
C LYS A 398 -9.48 31.25 -2.92
N ASN A 399 -10.34 30.45 -3.55
CA ASN A 399 -11.60 30.93 -4.12
C ASN A 399 -12.82 30.52 -3.29
N TRP A 400 -12.90 29.27 -2.83
CA TRP A 400 -14.03 28.79 -2.03
C TRP A 400 -13.76 28.88 -0.53
N GLY A 401 -12.48 28.96 -0.14
CA GLY A 401 -12.07 28.96 1.26
C GLY A 401 -11.87 27.57 1.85
N TYR A 402 -11.82 27.49 3.17
CA TYR A 402 -11.52 26.25 3.88
C TYR A 402 -12.77 25.39 4.06
N PRO A 403 -12.66 24.05 3.97
CA PRO A 403 -13.77 23.18 4.33
C PRO A 403 -14.16 23.41 5.80
N THR A 404 -15.45 23.45 6.09
CA THR A 404 -15.98 23.57 7.46
C THR A 404 -16.73 22.32 7.91
N MET A 405 -16.66 21.26 7.10
CA MET A 405 -17.19 19.93 7.36
C MET A 405 -16.50 18.94 6.42
N ASP A 406 -16.40 17.67 6.83
CA ASP A 406 -16.10 16.59 5.89
C ASP A 406 -17.27 16.41 4.91
N GLU A 407 -16.99 15.87 3.72
CA GLU A 407 -18.06 15.57 2.76
C GLU A 407 -19.06 14.56 3.35
N VAL A 408 -20.33 14.94 3.38
CA VAL A 408 -21.41 14.09 3.92
C VAL A 408 -22.21 13.48 2.77
N PRO A 409 -22.29 12.14 2.69
CA PRO A 409 -23.12 11.47 1.69
C PRO A 409 -24.60 11.47 2.07
N PHE A 410 -25.46 11.46 1.06
CA PHE A 410 -26.90 11.18 1.15
C PHE A 410 -27.19 9.74 0.74
N THR A 411 -28.32 9.20 1.21
CA THR A 411 -28.75 7.81 0.93
C THR A 411 -28.98 7.52 -0.56
N ASN A 412 -29.32 8.54 -1.34
CA ASN A 412 -29.51 8.46 -2.79
C ASN A 412 -28.19 8.61 -3.59
N GLY A 413 -27.03 8.62 -2.93
CA GLY A 413 -25.70 8.69 -3.55
C GLY A 413 -25.18 10.11 -3.82
N GLY A 414 -25.97 11.16 -3.58
CA GLY A 414 -25.46 12.54 -3.62
C GLY A 414 -24.55 12.87 -2.42
N LYS A 415 -23.87 14.03 -2.46
CA LYS A 415 -23.03 14.50 -1.35
C LYS A 415 -23.22 15.99 -1.07
N LYS A 416 -22.76 16.45 0.10
CA LYS A 416 -22.66 17.87 0.45
C LYS A 416 -21.34 18.22 1.14
N ALA A 417 -20.83 19.45 0.95
CA ALA A 417 -19.68 19.98 1.67
C ALA A 417 -19.62 21.51 1.65
N TRP A 418 -19.38 22.16 2.80
CA TRP A 418 -19.33 23.62 2.94
C TRP A 418 -17.91 24.14 2.99
N PHE A 419 -17.71 25.33 2.43
CA PHE A 419 -16.45 26.05 2.43
C PHE A 419 -16.66 27.51 2.87
N VAL A 420 -15.71 28.07 3.62
CA VAL A 420 -15.76 29.48 4.04
C VAL A 420 -14.45 30.19 3.70
N GLN A 421 -14.56 31.27 2.93
CA GLN A 421 -13.42 32.10 2.53
C GLN A 421 -13.04 33.07 3.66
N PRO A 422 -11.84 32.97 4.26
CA PRO A 422 -11.48 33.77 5.44
C PRO A 422 -11.50 35.29 5.20
N SER A 423 -11.12 35.74 4.00
CA SER A 423 -10.99 37.16 3.66
C SER A 423 -12.33 37.88 3.49
N THR A 424 -13.36 37.17 3.05
CA THR A 424 -14.68 37.74 2.72
C THR A 424 -15.79 37.24 3.64
N GLY A 425 -15.56 36.14 4.37
CA GLY A 425 -16.59 35.41 5.08
C GLY A 425 -17.59 34.70 4.15
N LYS A 426 -17.34 34.68 2.83
CA LYS A 426 -18.22 34.04 1.85
C LYS A 426 -18.37 32.56 2.18
N ASN A 427 -19.62 32.13 2.36
CA ASN A 427 -19.98 30.75 2.63
C ASN A 427 -20.47 30.08 1.34
N THR A 428 -19.81 29.00 0.94
CA THR A 428 -20.13 28.25 -0.27
C THR A 428 -20.69 26.90 0.13
N ALA A 429 -21.99 26.69 -0.10
CA ALA A 429 -22.65 25.42 0.10
C ALA A 429 -22.65 24.62 -1.20
N VAL A 430 -22.08 23.42 -1.20
CA VAL A 430 -21.90 22.62 -2.42
C VAL A 430 -22.66 21.32 -2.29
N TYR A 431 -23.55 21.05 -3.23
CA TYR A 431 -24.28 19.79 -3.32
C TYR A 431 -23.90 19.08 -4.62
N SER A 432 -23.77 17.76 -4.57
CA SER A 432 -23.51 16.96 -5.76
C SER A 432 -24.45 15.79 -5.93
N SER A 433 -24.70 15.45 -7.20
CA SER A 433 -25.40 14.24 -7.64
C SER A 433 -24.73 13.66 -8.88
N SER A 434 -25.02 12.40 -9.20
CA SER A 434 -24.56 11.78 -10.45
C SER A 434 -25.18 12.41 -11.69
N ALA A 435 -26.41 12.93 -11.59
CA ALA A 435 -27.13 13.52 -12.72
C ALA A 435 -26.65 14.93 -13.09
N PHE A 436 -26.27 15.74 -12.09
CA PHE A 436 -25.99 17.16 -12.30
C PHE A 436 -24.55 17.57 -11.95
N GLY A 437 -23.74 16.66 -11.39
CA GLY A 437 -22.42 17.03 -10.87
C GLY A 437 -22.53 17.81 -9.57
N ALA A 438 -21.47 18.54 -9.21
CA ALA A 438 -21.41 19.38 -8.00
C ALA A 438 -21.75 20.83 -8.34
N HIS A 439 -22.61 21.50 -7.57
CA HIS A 439 -22.98 22.91 -7.80
C HIS A 439 -22.90 23.73 -6.51
N ALA A 440 -22.43 24.97 -6.66
CA ALA A 440 -22.15 25.88 -5.55
C ALA A 440 -23.27 26.92 -5.38
N LEU A 441 -23.73 27.09 -4.14
CA LEU A 441 -24.71 28.08 -3.71
C LEU A 441 -24.08 28.99 -2.67
N ASN A 442 -24.60 30.21 -2.53
CA ASN A 442 -24.28 31.07 -1.39
C ASN A 442 -24.95 30.47 -0.15
N GLY A 443 -24.20 29.76 0.70
CA GLY A 443 -24.73 29.00 1.83
C GLY A 443 -25.30 29.84 2.98
N ARG A 444 -25.26 31.18 2.85
CA ARG A 444 -25.97 32.14 3.73
C ARG A 444 -26.90 33.06 2.94
N GLY A 445 -26.99 32.88 1.63
CA GLY A 445 -27.80 33.67 0.72
C GLY A 445 -29.29 33.33 0.83
N ALA A 446 -30.14 34.27 0.41
CA ALA A 446 -31.58 34.13 0.49
C ALA A 446 -32.14 32.97 -0.35
N ILE A 447 -31.50 32.65 -1.49
CA ILE A 447 -31.90 31.51 -2.32
C ILE A 447 -31.67 30.20 -1.55
N PHE A 448 -30.47 30.00 -1.02
CA PHE A 448 -30.14 28.80 -0.24
C PHE A 448 -31.03 28.67 0.99
N ASN A 449 -31.23 29.75 1.75
CA ASN A 449 -32.05 29.73 2.96
C ASN A 449 -33.50 29.34 2.63
N LYS A 450 -34.12 29.99 1.64
CA LYS A 450 -35.49 29.65 1.22
C LYS A 450 -35.59 28.20 0.74
N TRP A 451 -34.67 27.76 -0.12
CA TRP A 451 -34.63 26.38 -0.59
C TRP A 451 -34.54 25.39 0.58
N ALA A 452 -33.66 25.64 1.55
CA ALA A 452 -33.48 24.78 2.71
C ALA A 452 -34.71 24.76 3.63
N ASP A 453 -35.27 25.94 3.93
CA ASP A 453 -36.44 26.11 4.81
C ASP A 453 -37.71 25.46 4.22
N GLU A 454 -37.83 25.43 2.90
CA GLU A 454 -38.95 24.83 2.18
C GLU A 454 -38.75 23.32 1.88
N GLY A 455 -37.77 22.67 2.53
CA GLY A 455 -37.55 21.22 2.49
C GLY A 455 -36.41 20.76 1.57
N GLY A 456 -35.70 21.70 0.93
CA GLY A 456 -34.44 21.49 0.24
C GLY A 456 -34.47 20.34 -0.77
N LEU A 457 -33.60 19.36 -0.54
CA LEU A 457 -33.47 18.17 -1.40
C LEU A 457 -34.77 17.38 -1.55
N LEU A 458 -35.66 17.39 -0.56
CA LEU A 458 -36.92 16.63 -0.61
C LEU A 458 -37.98 17.33 -1.46
N THR A 459 -37.94 18.65 -1.53
CA THR A 459 -38.96 19.47 -2.22
C THR A 459 -38.52 19.86 -3.64
N TYR A 460 -37.27 20.30 -3.79
CA TYR A 460 -36.74 20.85 -5.04
C TYR A 460 -35.60 20.03 -5.64
N GLY A 461 -35.03 19.10 -4.87
CA GLY A 461 -33.90 18.28 -5.30
C GLY A 461 -32.59 19.03 -5.36
N TYR A 462 -31.70 18.57 -6.23
CA TYR A 462 -30.33 19.05 -6.32
C TYR A 462 -30.23 20.32 -7.16
N PRO A 463 -29.30 21.24 -6.83
CA PRO A 463 -28.96 22.33 -7.72
C PRO A 463 -28.44 21.80 -9.06
N THR A 464 -28.89 22.42 -10.14
CA THR A 464 -28.50 22.13 -11.54
C THR A 464 -27.67 23.26 -12.16
N THR A 465 -27.54 24.38 -11.44
CA THR A 465 -26.65 25.49 -11.76
C THR A 465 -25.95 25.93 -10.49
N ASP A 466 -24.81 26.58 -10.65
CA ASP A 466 -24.30 27.42 -9.55
C ASP A 466 -25.25 28.60 -9.33
N GLU A 467 -25.23 29.17 -8.14
CA GLU A 467 -25.85 30.48 -7.89
C GLU A 467 -25.07 31.55 -8.64
N ALA A 468 -25.75 32.23 -9.56
CA ALA A 468 -25.17 33.24 -10.43
C ALA A 468 -25.74 34.62 -10.12
N ASP A 469 -24.84 35.56 -9.82
CA ASP A 469 -25.18 36.96 -9.63
C ASP A 469 -25.49 37.64 -10.99
N PHE A 470 -26.43 38.58 -10.95
CA PHE A 470 -26.70 39.55 -12.01
C PHE A 470 -26.88 40.94 -11.38
N ALA A 471 -27.01 41.98 -12.20
CA ALA A 471 -26.85 43.39 -11.78
C ALA A 471 -27.61 43.79 -10.50
N ASP A 472 -28.76 43.19 -10.21
CA ASP A 472 -29.60 43.50 -9.05
C ASP A 472 -30.19 42.27 -8.34
N GLY A 473 -29.54 41.11 -8.47
CA GLY A 473 -30.03 39.87 -7.88
C GLY A 473 -29.16 38.65 -8.15
N ALA A 474 -29.71 37.47 -7.82
CA ALA A 474 -29.07 36.19 -8.06
C ALA A 474 -30.10 35.16 -8.51
N SER A 475 -29.64 34.08 -9.15
CA SER A 475 -30.52 32.95 -9.48
C SER A 475 -29.82 31.61 -9.37
N ALA A 476 -30.59 30.58 -9.02
CA ALA A 476 -30.14 29.18 -9.05
C ALA A 476 -31.30 28.26 -9.46
N SER A 477 -31.00 27.20 -10.20
CA SER A 477 -31.97 26.19 -10.62
C SER A 477 -31.78 24.89 -9.84
N PHE A 478 -32.89 24.19 -9.60
CA PHE A 478 -32.94 22.92 -8.87
C PHE A 478 -33.83 21.93 -9.63
N SER A 479 -33.57 20.63 -9.47
CA SER A 479 -34.35 19.58 -10.12
C SER A 479 -34.58 18.36 -9.25
N ILE A 480 -35.83 17.87 -9.26
CA ILE A 480 -36.28 16.61 -8.67
C ILE A 480 -37.34 15.96 -9.55
N ASN A 481 -37.26 14.66 -9.81
CA ASN A 481 -38.29 13.90 -10.53
C ASN A 481 -38.78 14.59 -11.84
N ASN A 482 -37.85 15.09 -12.66
CA ASN A 482 -38.09 15.86 -13.89
C ASN A 482 -38.82 17.21 -13.73
N ARG A 483 -39.07 17.66 -12.50
CA ARG A 483 -39.53 19.01 -12.19
C ARG A 483 -38.32 19.91 -12.02
N GLU A 484 -38.29 21.01 -12.77
CA GLU A 484 -37.26 22.05 -12.62
C GLU A 484 -37.84 23.32 -12.02
N THR A 485 -37.20 23.80 -10.96
CA THR A 485 -37.56 25.04 -10.27
C THR A 485 -36.38 26.00 -10.35
N VAL A 486 -36.67 27.26 -10.69
CA VAL A 486 -35.68 28.33 -10.67
C VAL A 486 -36.04 29.31 -9.57
N PHE A 487 -35.05 29.66 -8.75
CA PHE A 487 -35.15 30.70 -7.74
C PHE A 487 -34.50 31.97 -8.28
N TYR A 488 -35.17 33.10 -8.09
CA TYR A 488 -34.64 34.42 -8.33
C TYR A 488 -34.67 35.20 -7.02
N TRP A 489 -33.54 35.73 -6.61
CA TRP A 489 -33.45 36.68 -5.52
C TRP A 489 -33.23 38.09 -6.03
N SER A 490 -33.86 39.06 -5.38
CA SER A 490 -33.54 40.47 -5.52
C SER A 490 -33.53 41.18 -4.18
N SER A 491 -32.77 42.27 -4.10
CA SER A 491 -32.72 43.09 -2.89
C SER A 491 -34.08 43.72 -2.52
N GLN A 492 -34.93 43.97 -3.51
CA GLN A 492 -36.23 44.62 -3.29
C GLN A 492 -37.33 43.66 -2.84
N TYR A 493 -37.37 42.43 -3.39
CA TYR A 493 -38.49 41.52 -3.18
C TYR A 493 -38.11 40.22 -2.47
N GLY A 494 -36.82 39.94 -2.26
CA GLY A 494 -36.37 38.68 -1.69
C GLY A 494 -36.32 37.57 -2.73
N ALA A 495 -36.33 36.31 -2.25
CA ALA A 495 -36.17 35.12 -3.07
C ALA A 495 -37.53 34.51 -3.42
N HIS A 496 -37.78 34.27 -4.70
CA HIS A 496 -39.00 33.66 -5.21
C HIS A 496 -38.70 32.59 -6.25
N SER A 497 -39.52 31.55 -6.26
CA SER A 497 -39.37 30.35 -7.06
C SER A 497 -40.45 30.27 -8.15
N MET A 498 -40.08 29.77 -9.32
CA MET A 498 -40.99 29.53 -10.44
C MET A 498 -40.71 28.18 -11.07
N ASN A 499 -41.73 27.61 -11.73
CA ASN A 499 -41.56 26.46 -12.60
C ASN A 499 -40.74 26.88 -13.82
N LYS A 500 -39.48 26.45 -13.89
CA LYS A 500 -38.53 26.85 -14.94
C LYS A 500 -38.98 26.39 -16.33
N ARG A 501 -39.74 25.29 -16.41
CA ARG A 501 -40.29 24.75 -17.65
C ARG A 501 -41.75 25.18 -17.89
N GLY A 502 -42.30 26.02 -17.02
CA GLY A 502 -43.69 26.50 -17.11
C GLY A 502 -43.85 27.66 -18.09
N GLU A 503 -45.07 27.82 -18.61
CA GLU A 503 -45.39 28.89 -19.57
C GLU A 503 -45.32 30.29 -18.96
N ILE A 504 -45.55 30.43 -17.64
CA ILE A 504 -45.39 31.71 -16.95
C ILE A 504 -43.94 32.18 -17.03
N HIS A 505 -42.99 31.30 -16.71
CA HIS A 505 -41.55 31.60 -16.82
C HIS A 505 -41.15 31.89 -18.27
N ALA A 506 -41.61 31.08 -19.23
CA ALA A 506 -41.33 31.29 -20.65
C ALA A 506 -41.83 32.66 -21.13
N LYS A 507 -43.07 33.04 -20.80
CA LYS A 507 -43.63 34.34 -21.17
C LYS A 507 -42.86 35.50 -20.55
N TRP A 508 -42.50 35.38 -19.27
CA TRP A 508 -41.69 36.39 -18.59
C TRP A 508 -40.32 36.56 -19.27
N MET A 509 -39.66 35.46 -19.65
CA MET A 509 -38.41 35.52 -20.41
C MET A 509 -38.59 36.22 -21.76
N THR A 510 -39.64 35.91 -22.52
CA THR A 510 -39.94 36.57 -23.81
C THR A 510 -40.30 38.05 -23.65
N SER A 511 -40.83 38.47 -22.50
CA SER A 511 -41.11 39.89 -22.23
C SER A 511 -39.85 40.77 -22.08
N GLY A 512 -38.66 40.16 -22.02
CA GLY A 512 -37.41 40.83 -21.66
C GLY A 512 -37.10 40.75 -20.16
N ASN A 513 -37.63 39.74 -19.46
CA ASN A 513 -37.40 39.45 -18.03
C ASN A 513 -37.59 40.67 -17.08
N PHE A 514 -36.56 41.01 -16.31
CA PHE A 514 -36.39 42.19 -15.48
C PHE A 514 -36.65 43.51 -16.21
N SER A 515 -36.29 43.63 -17.49
CA SER A 515 -36.57 44.85 -18.27
C SER A 515 -38.02 44.92 -18.79
N GLY A 516 -38.67 43.75 -18.90
CA GLY A 516 -40.07 43.61 -19.29
C GLY A 516 -41.02 43.80 -18.11
N TYR A 517 -41.46 42.68 -17.52
CA TYR A 517 -42.43 42.71 -16.42
C TYR A 517 -41.80 43.06 -15.06
N GLY A 518 -40.47 43.01 -14.95
CA GLY A 518 -39.75 43.26 -13.72
C GLY A 518 -39.34 41.97 -13.01
N LYS A 519 -39.12 42.07 -11.70
CA LYS A 519 -38.63 40.99 -10.84
C LYS A 519 -39.79 40.25 -10.18
N PRO A 520 -39.71 38.94 -9.96
CA PRO A 520 -40.73 38.22 -9.19
C PRO A 520 -40.91 38.82 -7.79
N ILE A 521 -42.16 38.96 -7.36
CA ILE A 521 -42.58 39.41 -6.01
C ILE A 521 -43.32 38.29 -5.26
N THR A 522 -43.68 37.22 -5.96
CA THR A 522 -44.30 36.02 -5.38
C THR A 522 -43.59 34.79 -5.92
N ASP A 523 -43.65 33.70 -5.17
CA ASP A 523 -43.50 32.38 -5.78
C ASP A 523 -44.59 32.17 -6.84
N GLU A 524 -44.40 31.19 -7.73
CA GLU A 524 -45.50 30.67 -8.53
C GLU A 524 -46.50 29.95 -7.63
N PHE A 525 -47.69 30.53 -7.50
CA PHE A 525 -48.72 30.04 -6.59
C PHE A 525 -49.93 29.51 -7.37
N PRO A 526 -50.62 28.48 -6.86
CA PRO A 526 -51.80 27.94 -7.49
C PRO A 526 -52.97 28.93 -7.45
N VAL A 527 -53.70 29.05 -8.55
CA VAL A 527 -54.94 29.82 -8.66
C VAL A 527 -55.97 28.91 -9.31
N GLY A 528 -56.93 28.37 -8.55
CA GLY A 528 -57.89 27.39 -9.08
C GLY A 528 -57.19 26.18 -9.71
N ASN A 529 -57.48 25.88 -10.98
CA ASN A 529 -56.84 24.82 -11.76
C ASN A 529 -55.62 25.32 -12.58
N GLY A 530 -55.13 26.52 -12.29
CA GLY A 530 -53.98 27.15 -12.94
C GLY A 530 -52.98 27.71 -11.93
N ALA A 531 -52.17 28.66 -12.37
CA ALA A 531 -51.12 29.28 -11.55
C ALA A 531 -50.95 30.77 -11.88
N ALA A 532 -50.30 31.50 -10.99
CA ALA A 532 -49.92 32.88 -11.21
C ALA A 532 -48.57 33.24 -10.58
N VAL A 533 -47.91 34.25 -11.15
CA VAL A 533 -46.74 34.94 -10.57
C VAL A 533 -46.93 36.45 -10.72
N TYR A 534 -46.59 37.22 -9.68
CA TYR A 534 -46.57 38.68 -9.77
C TYR A 534 -45.14 39.20 -9.92
N PHE A 535 -44.97 40.18 -10.80
CA PHE A 535 -43.70 40.82 -11.11
C PHE A 535 -43.77 42.34 -10.85
N GLY A 536 -42.69 42.90 -10.31
CA GLY A 536 -42.58 44.32 -9.98
C GLY A 536 -41.38 44.96 -10.66
N ASN A 537 -41.59 46.12 -11.28
CA ASN A 537 -40.52 46.84 -11.99
C ASN A 537 -39.83 47.95 -11.15
N GLY A 538 -40.20 48.09 -9.88
CA GLY A 538 -39.62 49.09 -8.97
C GLY A 538 -40.27 50.48 -9.03
N ASN A 539 -41.03 50.78 -10.09
CA ASN A 539 -41.70 52.09 -10.29
C ASN A 539 -43.18 52.07 -9.87
N GLY A 540 -43.56 51.14 -9.00
CA GLY A 540 -44.93 50.97 -8.52
C GLY A 540 -45.87 50.21 -9.47
N ARG A 541 -45.42 49.83 -10.67
CA ARG A 541 -46.17 48.94 -11.59
C ARG A 541 -45.94 47.49 -11.20
N GLU A 542 -47.04 46.73 -11.19
CA GLU A 542 -47.07 45.30 -10.91
C GLU A 542 -47.76 44.58 -12.06
N THR A 543 -47.12 43.54 -12.57
CA THR A 543 -47.65 42.72 -13.66
C THR A 543 -47.93 41.32 -13.13
N GLY A 544 -49.18 40.90 -13.16
CA GLY A 544 -49.56 39.52 -12.87
C GLY A 544 -49.57 38.71 -14.16
N VAL A 545 -48.91 37.56 -14.13
CA VAL A 545 -48.97 36.58 -15.22
C VAL A 545 -49.74 35.37 -14.73
N TYR A 546 -50.83 35.07 -15.42
CA TYR A 546 -51.75 33.97 -15.09
C TYR A 546 -51.69 32.91 -16.16
N TRP A 547 -51.71 31.65 -15.76
CA TRP A 547 -51.73 30.52 -16.66
C TRP A 547 -52.82 29.53 -16.28
N SER A 548 -53.48 28.99 -17.30
CA SER A 548 -54.30 27.77 -17.20
C SER A 548 -54.10 26.93 -18.46
N GLY A 549 -54.38 25.63 -18.38
CA GLY A 549 -54.31 24.75 -19.56
C GLY A 549 -55.28 25.13 -20.68
N GLN A 550 -56.31 25.95 -20.42
CA GLN A 550 -57.26 26.41 -21.42
C GLN A 550 -56.82 27.71 -22.11
N SER A 551 -56.14 28.61 -21.38
CA SER A 551 -55.81 29.95 -21.86
C SER A 551 -54.35 30.13 -22.24
N GLY A 552 -53.44 29.31 -21.73
CA GLY A 552 -52.01 29.64 -21.72
C GLY A 552 -51.70 30.81 -20.79
N ALA A 553 -50.47 31.34 -20.87
CA ALA A 553 -49.98 32.40 -20.01
C ALA A 553 -50.30 33.81 -20.53
N HIS A 554 -50.91 34.65 -19.68
CA HIS A 554 -51.35 36.01 -20.02
C HIS A 554 -51.03 37.02 -18.93
N ALA A 555 -50.56 38.20 -19.34
CA ALA A 555 -50.05 39.26 -18.47
C ALA A 555 -51.02 40.45 -18.39
N LEU A 556 -51.26 40.95 -17.18
CA LEU A 556 -52.09 42.12 -16.93
C LEU A 556 -51.51 42.99 -15.81
N ASN A 557 -51.95 44.25 -15.74
CA ASN A 557 -51.59 45.17 -14.68
C ASN A 557 -52.33 44.79 -13.39
N SER A 558 -51.64 44.13 -12.45
CA SER A 558 -52.19 43.71 -11.15
C SER A 558 -52.49 44.88 -10.20
N ARG A 559 -52.23 46.12 -10.62
CA ARG A 559 -52.66 47.34 -9.93
C ARG A 559 -53.62 48.19 -10.78
N GLY A 560 -54.06 47.65 -11.91
CA GLY A 560 -54.96 48.31 -12.85
C GLY A 560 -56.44 48.13 -12.49
N ALA A 561 -57.28 49.00 -13.05
CA ALA A 561 -58.72 48.97 -12.83
C ALA A 561 -59.37 47.65 -13.30
N LEU A 562 -58.90 47.07 -14.40
CA LEU A 562 -59.40 45.80 -14.93
C LEU A 562 -59.16 44.64 -13.96
N TYR A 563 -57.96 44.55 -13.39
CA TYR A 563 -57.63 43.54 -12.37
C TYR A 563 -58.51 43.69 -11.11
N TYR A 564 -58.61 44.90 -10.55
CA TYR A 564 -59.43 45.12 -9.35
C TYR A 564 -60.90 44.80 -9.57
N TYR A 565 -61.44 45.12 -10.75
CA TYR A 565 -62.80 44.72 -11.10
C TYR A 565 -62.91 43.21 -11.17
N TRP A 566 -61.99 42.53 -11.86
CA TRP A 566 -61.99 41.06 -11.97
C TRP A 566 -61.96 40.38 -10.60
N VAL A 567 -61.04 40.76 -9.72
CA VAL A 567 -60.92 40.20 -8.36
C VAL A 567 -62.19 40.46 -7.53
N ARG A 568 -62.71 41.70 -7.54
CA ARG A 568 -63.90 42.07 -6.75
C ARG A 568 -65.18 41.37 -7.20
N ASN A 569 -65.25 40.95 -8.47
CA ASN A 569 -66.44 40.32 -9.05
C ASN A 569 -66.30 38.80 -9.19
N GLY A 570 -65.63 38.16 -8.23
CA GLY A 570 -65.54 36.69 -8.13
C GLY A 570 -64.41 36.05 -8.93
N TYR A 571 -63.51 36.85 -9.49
CA TYR A 571 -62.22 36.42 -10.01
C TYR A 571 -62.33 35.26 -11.02
N ILE A 572 -61.49 34.24 -10.90
CA ILE A 572 -61.51 33.06 -11.79
C ILE A 572 -62.83 32.29 -11.76
N ASN A 573 -63.64 32.39 -10.68
CA ASN A 573 -64.89 31.64 -10.58
C ASN A 573 -66.02 32.25 -11.44
N THR A 574 -65.93 33.53 -11.77
CA THR A 574 -66.96 34.23 -12.55
C THR A 574 -66.57 34.38 -14.01
N LEU A 575 -65.39 34.96 -14.26
CA LEU A 575 -64.95 35.28 -15.64
C LEU A 575 -64.00 34.23 -16.20
N GLY A 576 -63.41 33.36 -15.36
CA GLY A 576 -62.37 32.44 -15.79
C GLY A 576 -60.99 33.10 -15.88
N PHE A 577 -60.08 32.50 -16.63
CA PHE A 577 -58.71 32.99 -16.81
C PHE A 577 -58.62 33.99 -17.96
N PRO A 578 -57.66 34.94 -17.93
CA PRO A 578 -57.38 35.80 -19.07
C PRO A 578 -56.96 35.00 -20.31
N THR A 579 -57.48 35.36 -21.48
CA THR A 579 -57.14 34.78 -22.81
C THR A 579 -56.39 35.75 -23.71
N THR A 580 -56.13 36.96 -23.22
CA THR A 580 -55.26 37.95 -23.83
C THR A 580 -54.38 38.57 -22.76
N ASP A 581 -53.23 39.11 -23.17
CA ASP A 581 -52.57 40.13 -22.35
C ASP A 581 -53.49 41.36 -22.23
N GLU A 582 -53.26 42.21 -21.24
CA GLU A 582 -53.89 43.53 -21.19
C GLU A 582 -53.33 44.40 -22.31
N TYR A 583 -54.18 44.82 -23.26
CA TYR A 583 -53.75 45.57 -24.45
C TYR A 583 -54.58 46.82 -24.68
N ARG A 584 -54.00 47.81 -25.37
CA ARG A 584 -54.72 49.00 -25.83
C ARG A 584 -55.33 48.73 -27.21
N GLY A 585 -56.66 48.83 -27.32
CA GLY A 585 -57.39 48.65 -28.57
C GLY A 585 -57.36 49.89 -29.46
N ALA A 586 -57.69 49.70 -30.74
CA ALA A 586 -57.82 50.78 -31.72
C ALA A 586 -58.98 51.75 -31.39
N ASP A 587 -59.95 51.31 -30.58
CA ASP A 587 -61.03 52.12 -30.04
C ASP A 587 -60.58 53.04 -28.89
N GLY A 588 -59.29 53.01 -28.55
CA GLY A 588 -58.72 53.80 -27.47
C GLY A 588 -59.08 53.30 -26.09
N LYS A 589 -59.57 52.06 -25.93
CA LYS A 589 -59.81 51.45 -24.60
C LYS A 589 -58.70 50.47 -24.26
N THR A 590 -58.56 50.17 -22.98
CA THR A 590 -57.74 49.04 -22.52
C THR A 590 -58.62 47.80 -22.39
N HIS A 591 -58.19 46.65 -22.88
CA HIS A 591 -58.97 45.42 -23.00
C HIS A 591 -58.32 44.26 -22.26
N LEU A 592 -59.16 43.37 -21.76
CA LEU A 592 -58.77 42.07 -21.21
C LEU A 592 -59.90 41.06 -21.45
N LYS A 593 -59.60 39.95 -22.14
CA LYS A 593 -60.58 38.90 -22.47
C LYS A 593 -60.40 37.68 -21.57
N PHE A 594 -61.45 36.88 -21.41
CA PHE A 594 -61.47 35.75 -20.48
C PHE A 594 -62.02 34.45 -21.09
N THR A 595 -61.73 33.31 -20.45
CA THR A 595 -62.19 31.98 -20.90
C THR A 595 -63.70 31.78 -20.83
N SER A 596 -64.44 32.59 -20.07
CA SER A 596 -65.92 32.62 -20.11
C SER A 596 -66.48 33.22 -21.42
N GLY A 597 -65.64 33.80 -22.27
CA GLY A 597 -66.04 34.59 -23.44
C GLY A 597 -66.21 36.09 -23.15
N ALA A 598 -66.25 36.48 -21.87
CA ALA A 598 -66.38 37.87 -21.47
C ALA A 598 -65.13 38.71 -21.79
N GLU A 599 -65.35 40.02 -21.98
CA GLU A 599 -64.31 41.03 -22.15
C GLU A 599 -64.53 42.18 -21.17
N LEU A 600 -63.47 42.60 -20.48
CA LEU A 600 -63.46 43.83 -19.70
C LEU A 600 -62.75 44.93 -20.49
N THR A 601 -63.37 46.10 -20.58
CA THR A 601 -62.77 47.30 -21.19
C THR A 601 -62.67 48.44 -20.19
N TRP A 602 -61.64 49.29 -20.31
CA TRP A 602 -61.44 50.43 -19.42
C TRP A 602 -60.99 51.70 -20.15
N THR A 603 -61.56 52.82 -19.75
CA THR A 603 -61.04 54.17 -19.98
C THR A 603 -61.24 55.01 -18.73
N GLU A 604 -60.46 56.09 -18.60
CA GLU A 604 -60.62 57.05 -17.50
C GLU A 604 -62.04 57.63 -17.44
N ALA A 605 -62.63 57.95 -18.60
CA ALA A 605 -63.96 58.55 -18.68
C ALA A 605 -65.11 57.57 -18.38
N GLN A 606 -64.96 56.28 -18.72
CA GLN A 606 -66.07 55.31 -18.65
C GLN A 606 -65.95 54.30 -17.51
N GLY A 607 -64.80 54.25 -16.82
CA GLY A 607 -64.49 53.19 -15.87
C GLY A 607 -64.40 51.82 -16.54
N VAL A 608 -64.54 50.76 -15.74
CA VAL A 608 -64.53 49.37 -16.24
C VAL A 608 -65.92 49.01 -16.78
N ARG A 609 -65.97 48.43 -17.98
CA ARG A 609 -67.18 47.90 -18.61
C ARG A 609 -67.02 46.41 -18.90
N HIS A 610 -68.00 45.63 -18.49
CA HIS A 610 -68.13 44.21 -18.81
C HIS A 610 -68.93 44.06 -20.10
N VAL A 611 -68.29 43.51 -21.12
CA VAL A 611 -68.85 43.21 -22.44
C VAL A 611 -68.97 41.68 -22.53
N LYS A 612 -70.15 41.19 -22.86
CA LYS A 612 -70.43 39.75 -23.04
C LYS A 612 -70.42 39.38 -24.51
#